data_AF-A0ABD3DAH6-F1
#
_entry.id   AF-A0ABD3DAH6-F1
#
_cell.length_a   1.000
_cell.length_b   1.000
_cell.length_c   1.000
_cell.angle_alpha   90.00
_cell.angle_beta   90.00
_cell.angle_gamma   90.00
#
_symmetry.space_group_name_H-M   'P 1'
#
loop_
_entity.id
_entity.type
_entity.pdbx_description
1 polymer ?
#
loop_
_entity_poly.entity_id
_entity_poly.type
_entity_poly.pdbx_seq_one_letter_code
_entity_poly.pdbx_strand_id
1 'polypeptide(L)'
;MICITGEPLQAYIFMGPIYYQKLKHMVLDKMHARGSGPRVMITIQPTEGRSRNGGLRVGEMERDCLIAYGASMLIYERLVLSSDPFEVQVCRKCGLLGYYNFKLKTGICSTCKNGENISTMKLPYACKLLIQELQSMNIIPRLKLSEA
;
A
#
# COMPACT_ATOMS: atom_id res chain seq x y z
N MET A 1 15.53 -32.15 -41.51
CA MET A 1 14.75 -30.94 -41.20
C MET A 1 15.58 -29.74 -41.64
N ILE A 2 14.95 -28.75 -42.26
CA ILE A 2 15.65 -27.63 -42.91
C ILE A 2 15.56 -26.39 -41.99
N CYS A 3 16.64 -25.63 -41.89
CA CYS A 3 16.67 -24.35 -41.17
C CYS A 3 15.89 -23.25 -41.91
N ILE A 4 15.70 -22.10 -41.26
CA ILE A 4 15.10 -20.89 -41.87
C ILE A 4 15.81 -20.49 -43.18
N THR A 5 17.10 -20.82 -43.33
CA THR A 5 17.93 -20.57 -44.52
C THR A 5 17.74 -21.55 -45.68
N GLY A 6 17.03 -22.66 -45.50
CA GLY A 6 16.88 -23.68 -46.57
C GLY A 6 17.90 -24.81 -46.53
N GLU A 7 18.92 -24.73 -45.68
CA GLU A 7 19.97 -25.75 -45.57
C GLU A 7 19.61 -26.90 -44.61
N PRO A 8 20.08 -28.14 -44.89
CA PRO A 8 19.86 -29.27 -44.00
C PRO A 8 20.63 -29.09 -42.69
N LEU A 9 19.94 -29.31 -41.57
CA LEU A 9 20.59 -29.36 -40.26
C LEU A 9 21.63 -30.51 -40.22
N GLN A 10 22.83 -30.21 -39.72
CA GLN A 10 23.93 -31.16 -39.61
C GLN A 10 23.67 -32.28 -38.58
N ALA A 11 22.59 -32.20 -37.80
CA ALA A 11 22.22 -33.18 -36.78
C ALA A 11 20.87 -33.85 -37.09
N TYR A 12 20.75 -35.12 -36.67
CA TYR A 12 19.49 -35.84 -36.70
C TYR A 12 18.58 -35.37 -35.55
N ILE A 13 17.36 -34.95 -35.89
CA ILE A 13 16.35 -34.54 -34.90
C ILE A 13 15.47 -35.74 -34.59
N PHE A 14 15.38 -36.10 -33.31
CA PHE A 14 14.43 -37.11 -32.85
C PHE A 14 13.00 -36.57 -33.01
N MET A 15 12.19 -37.29 -33.77
CA MET A 15 10.80 -36.96 -34.05
C MET A 15 9.94 -38.17 -33.71
N GLY A 16 8.89 -37.97 -32.92
CA GLY A 16 7.97 -39.02 -32.53
C GLY A 16 6.63 -38.46 -32.05
N PRO A 17 5.54 -39.23 -32.15
CA PRO A 17 4.25 -38.83 -31.61
C PRO A 17 4.29 -38.82 -30.08
N ILE A 18 3.91 -37.70 -29.48
CA ILE A 18 3.78 -37.54 -28.02
C ILE A 18 2.39 -36.98 -27.74
N TYR A 19 1.70 -37.54 -26.75
CA TYR A 19 0.41 -37.05 -26.31
C TYR A 19 0.59 -35.84 -25.36
N TYR A 20 0.15 -34.66 -25.78
CA TYR A 20 0.19 -33.45 -24.96
C TYR A 20 -1.14 -33.22 -24.24
N GLN A 21 -1.07 -32.91 -22.94
CA GLN A 21 -2.22 -32.54 -22.14
C GLN A 21 -2.20 -31.03 -21.87
N LYS A 22 -3.30 -30.34 -22.21
CA LYS A 22 -3.46 -28.91 -21.95
C LYS A 22 -3.97 -28.70 -20.52
N LEU A 23 -3.24 -27.90 -19.73
CA LEU A 23 -3.65 -27.51 -18.38
C LEU A 23 -4.67 -26.37 -18.40
N LYS A 24 -5.48 -26.28 -17.35
CA LYS A 24 -6.48 -25.23 -17.15
C LYS A 24 -5.90 -23.83 -16.85
N HIS A 25 -4.60 -23.71 -16.58
CA HIS A 25 -3.98 -22.46 -16.20
C HIS A 25 -3.66 -21.59 -17.42
N MET A 26 -4.66 -20.81 -17.85
CA MET A 26 -4.50 -19.87 -18.95
C MET A 26 -3.97 -18.52 -18.46
N VAL A 27 -3.11 -17.88 -19.25
CA VAL A 27 -2.56 -16.54 -18.96
C VAL A 27 -3.66 -15.48 -18.90
N LEU A 28 -4.69 -15.62 -19.75
CA LEU A 28 -5.85 -14.73 -19.79
C LEU A 28 -6.56 -14.61 -18.43
N ASP A 29 -6.55 -15.69 -17.64
CA ASP A 29 -7.16 -15.73 -16.31
C ASP A 29 -6.26 -15.11 -15.22
N LYS A 30 -4.97 -14.91 -15.51
CA LYS A 30 -3.98 -14.37 -14.56
C LYS A 30 -3.65 -12.90 -14.78
N MET A 31 -3.85 -12.36 -15.98
CA MET A 31 -3.57 -10.96 -16.26
C MET A 31 -4.44 -10.04 -15.40
N HIS A 32 -3.81 -9.20 -14.58
CA HIS A 32 -4.48 -8.26 -13.68
C HIS A 32 -3.66 -6.98 -13.54
N ALA A 33 -4.33 -5.83 -13.63
CA ALA A 33 -3.72 -4.52 -13.44
C ALA A 33 -4.72 -3.60 -12.74
N ARG A 34 -4.19 -2.69 -11.92
CA ARG A 34 -4.97 -1.70 -11.19
C ARG A 34 -4.23 -0.36 -11.23
N GLY A 35 -4.94 0.68 -11.66
CA GLY A 35 -4.56 2.08 -11.44
C GLY A 35 -5.22 2.61 -10.17
N SER A 36 -6.47 3.05 -10.28
CA SER A 36 -7.33 3.43 -9.15
C SER A 36 -8.48 2.45 -8.99
N GLY A 37 -8.99 2.28 -7.77
CA GLY A 37 -10.04 1.31 -7.50
C GLY A 37 -10.64 1.46 -6.10
N PRO A 38 -11.60 0.59 -5.74
CA PRO A 38 -12.25 0.63 -4.44
C PRO A 38 -11.26 0.39 -3.31
N ARG A 39 -11.62 0.90 -2.13
CA ARG A 39 -10.86 0.82 -0.89
C ARG A 39 -11.71 0.15 0.19
N VAL A 40 -11.06 -0.55 1.10
CA VAL A 40 -11.72 -1.17 2.26
C VAL A 40 -12.14 -0.07 3.24
N MET A 41 -13.35 -0.17 3.81
CA MET A 41 -13.88 0.89 4.68
C MET A 41 -13.05 1.11 5.95
N ILE A 42 -12.55 0.04 6.57
CA ILE A 42 -11.86 0.15 7.86
C ILE A 42 -10.45 0.73 7.74
N THR A 43 -9.65 0.31 6.75
CA THR A 43 -8.25 0.71 6.59
C THR A 43 -8.04 1.77 5.51
N ILE A 44 -9.03 2.02 4.66
CA ILE A 44 -8.89 2.89 3.47
C ILE A 44 -7.81 2.39 2.50
N GLN A 45 -7.38 1.13 2.63
CA GLN A 45 -6.41 0.49 1.73
C GLN A 45 -7.10 -0.14 0.51
N PRO A 46 -6.36 -0.39 -0.59
CA PRO A 46 -6.83 -1.18 -1.71
C PRO A 46 -7.51 -2.50 -1.30
N THR A 47 -8.64 -2.82 -1.92
CA THR A 47 -9.28 -4.15 -1.79
C THR A 47 -8.37 -5.27 -2.28
N GLU A 48 -8.64 -6.51 -1.84
CA GLU A 48 -7.94 -7.71 -2.33
C GLU A 48 -8.71 -8.39 -3.46
N GLY A 49 -7.97 -9.06 -4.36
CA GLY A 49 -8.52 -9.94 -5.39
C GLY A 49 -8.91 -9.25 -6.70
N ARG A 50 -8.66 -9.96 -7.82
CA ARG A 50 -8.97 -9.47 -9.19
C ARG A 50 -10.45 -9.15 -9.37
N SER A 51 -11.35 -9.99 -8.85
CA SER A 51 -12.80 -9.81 -8.98
C SER A 51 -13.34 -8.53 -8.34
N ARG A 52 -12.59 -7.96 -7.37
CA ARG A 52 -12.94 -6.71 -6.67
C ARG A 52 -12.10 -5.52 -7.13
N ASN A 53 -11.43 -5.63 -8.29
CA ASN A 53 -10.46 -4.67 -8.78
C ASN A 53 -9.40 -4.33 -7.72
N GLY A 54 -8.97 -5.36 -7.00
CA GLY A 54 -8.04 -5.27 -5.87
C GLY A 54 -6.62 -4.92 -6.28
N GLY A 55 -5.86 -4.39 -5.33
CA GLY A 55 -4.43 -4.10 -5.50
C GLY A 55 -3.57 -5.34 -5.31
N LEU A 56 -2.30 -5.22 -5.68
CA LEU A 56 -1.27 -6.18 -5.28
C LEU A 56 -0.69 -5.73 -3.93
N ARG A 57 -0.37 -6.71 -3.09
CA ARG A 57 0.23 -6.46 -1.78
C ARG A 57 1.72 -6.19 -1.95
N VAL A 58 2.18 -5.09 -1.39
CA VAL A 58 3.61 -4.86 -1.08
C VAL A 58 3.81 -5.32 0.36
N GLY A 59 4.38 -6.50 0.54
CA GLY A 59 4.64 -7.09 1.84
C GLY A 59 5.98 -6.65 2.43
N GLU A 60 6.36 -7.31 3.52
CA GLU A 60 7.60 -7.03 4.23
C GLU A 60 8.83 -7.37 3.39
N MET A 61 8.79 -8.49 2.66
CA MET A 61 9.90 -8.88 1.78
C MET A 61 10.11 -7.87 0.64
N GLU A 62 9.03 -7.36 0.04
CA GLU A 62 9.12 -6.34 -1.01
C GLU A 62 9.64 -5.02 -0.45
N ARG A 63 9.22 -4.63 0.76
CA ARG A 63 9.77 -3.45 1.45
C ARG A 63 11.27 -3.62 1.70
N ASP A 64 11.70 -4.77 2.20
CA ASP A 64 13.09 -5.01 2.57
C ASP A 64 14.01 -4.99 1.34
N CYS A 65 13.54 -5.50 0.19
CA CYS A 65 14.20 -5.33 -1.09
C CYS A 65 14.43 -3.84 -1.43
N LEU A 66 13.40 -2.99 -1.29
CA LEU A 66 13.52 -1.56 -1.57
C LEU A 66 14.46 -0.83 -0.61
N ILE A 67 14.49 -1.25 0.66
CA ILE A 67 15.42 -0.73 1.66
C ILE A 67 16.86 -1.11 1.29
N ALA A 68 17.10 -2.36 0.87
CA ALA A 68 18.42 -2.82 0.44
C ALA A 68 18.97 -2.03 -0.76
N TYR A 69 18.10 -1.63 -1.68
CA TYR A 69 18.47 -0.73 -2.79
C TYR A 69 18.67 0.74 -2.38
N GLY A 70 18.31 1.13 -1.15
CA GLY A 70 18.39 2.52 -0.69
C GLY A 70 17.37 3.46 -1.33
N ALA A 71 16.29 2.92 -1.91
CA ALA A 71 15.30 3.69 -2.67
C ALA A 71 14.24 4.36 -1.77
N SER A 72 14.67 5.29 -0.91
CA SER A 72 13.81 5.93 0.12
C SER A 72 12.56 6.62 -0.44
N MET A 73 12.71 7.40 -1.51
CA MET A 73 11.59 8.09 -2.14
C MET A 73 10.56 7.12 -2.73
N LEU A 74 11.02 6.00 -3.29
CA LEU A 74 10.16 4.98 -3.86
C LEU A 74 9.41 4.20 -2.77
N ILE A 75 10.04 3.96 -1.62
CA ILE A 75 9.36 3.38 -0.45
C ILE A 75 8.23 4.32 0.01
N TYR A 76 8.50 5.62 0.12
CA TYR A 76 7.49 6.60 0.51
C TYR A 76 6.33 6.67 -0.50
N GLU A 77 6.62 6.67 -1.79
CA GLU A 77 5.60 6.65 -2.85
C GLU A 77 4.72 5.40 -2.79
N ARG A 78 5.34 4.22 -2.63
CA ARG A 78 4.63 2.93 -2.67
C ARG A 78 3.83 2.65 -1.41
N LEU A 79 4.40 2.92 -0.24
CA LEU A 79 3.75 2.61 1.04
C LEU A 79 2.78 3.69 1.51
N VAL A 80 3.00 4.96 1.14
CA VAL A 80 2.18 6.08 1.62
C VAL A 80 1.33 6.67 0.51
N LEU A 81 1.95 7.23 -0.53
CA LEU A 81 1.22 8.01 -1.54
C LEU A 81 0.24 7.15 -2.36
N SER A 82 0.65 5.94 -2.73
CA SER A 82 -0.12 5.02 -3.58
C SER A 82 -1.18 4.22 -2.82
N SER A 83 -1.13 4.20 -1.48
CA SER A 83 -2.01 3.40 -0.64
C SER A 83 -3.03 4.28 0.09
N ASP A 84 -2.72 4.69 1.31
CA ASP A 84 -3.65 5.30 2.26
C ASP A 84 -3.11 6.61 2.87
N PRO A 85 -2.77 7.63 2.05
CA PRO A 85 -2.32 8.91 2.58
C PRO A 85 -3.47 9.61 3.32
N PHE A 86 -3.23 10.07 4.54
CA PHE A 86 -4.24 10.74 5.36
C PHE A 86 -3.65 11.95 6.12
N GLU A 87 -4.42 13.03 6.20
CA GLU A 87 -4.05 14.23 6.94
C GLU A 87 -4.67 14.19 8.34
N VAL A 88 -3.81 14.25 9.36
CA VAL A 88 -4.20 14.14 10.76
C VAL A 88 -3.82 15.40 11.52
N GLN A 89 -4.70 15.78 12.43
CA GLN A 89 -4.48 16.89 13.36
C GLN A 89 -3.88 16.34 14.65
N VAL A 90 -2.73 16.87 15.06
CA VAL A 90 -2.04 16.45 16.29
C VAL A 90 -1.81 17.66 17.18
N CYS A 91 -2.11 17.52 18.47
CA CYS A 91 -1.88 18.59 19.44
C CYS A 91 -0.42 18.61 19.91
N ARG A 92 0.24 19.77 19.84
CA ARG A 92 1.63 19.98 20.29
C ARG A 92 1.82 19.77 21.80
N LYS A 93 0.79 20.03 22.62
CA LYS A 93 0.88 19.93 24.08
C LYS A 93 0.66 18.50 24.60
N CYS A 94 -0.41 17.83 24.18
CA CYS A 94 -0.75 16.49 24.69
C CYS A 94 -0.26 15.35 23.80
N GLY A 95 0.11 15.61 22.54
CA GLY A 95 0.54 14.60 21.58
C GLY A 95 -0.56 13.66 21.10
N LEU A 96 -1.83 13.96 21.42
CA LEU A 96 -2.98 13.16 21.00
C LEU A 96 -3.53 13.66 19.67
N LEU A 97 -4.21 12.74 18.98
CA LEU A 97 -4.95 13.05 17.78
C LEU A 97 -6.14 13.96 18.12
N GLY A 98 -6.24 15.08 17.42
CA GLY A 98 -7.41 15.95 17.43
C GLY A 98 -8.32 15.64 16.24
N TYR A 99 -9.39 16.42 16.14
CA TYR A 99 -10.26 16.42 14.98
C TYR A 99 -10.39 17.84 14.44
N TYR A 100 -10.71 17.96 13.16
CA TYR A 100 -10.95 19.25 12.54
C TYR A 100 -12.44 19.59 12.63
N ASN A 101 -12.78 20.76 13.16
CA ASN A 101 -14.15 21.23 13.21
C ASN A 101 -14.45 22.13 12.01
N PHE A 102 -15.25 21.62 11.07
CA PHE A 102 -15.60 22.35 9.85
C PHE A 102 -16.44 23.62 10.11
N LYS A 103 -17.23 23.68 11.19
CA LYS A 103 -18.05 24.85 11.52
C LYS A 103 -17.19 26.03 11.98
N LEU A 104 -16.20 25.73 12.83
CA LEU A 104 -15.30 26.74 13.41
C LEU A 104 -14.03 26.95 12.58
N LYS A 105 -13.81 26.12 11.54
CA LYS A 105 -12.59 26.08 10.71
C LYS A 105 -11.30 25.98 11.54
N THR A 106 -11.36 25.27 12.67
CA THR A 106 -10.24 25.11 13.60
C THR A 106 -10.08 23.63 13.98
N GLY A 107 -8.83 23.23 14.19
CA GLY A 107 -8.54 21.97 14.87
C GLY A 107 -8.95 22.06 16.32
N ILE A 108 -9.48 20.98 16.89
CA ILE A 108 -9.80 20.89 18.32
C ILE A 108 -9.24 19.60 18.88
N CYS A 109 -8.61 19.70 20.05
CA CYS A 109 -8.19 18.54 20.82
C CYS A 109 -9.25 18.23 21.89
N SER A 110 -9.71 16.99 21.95
CA SER A 110 -10.72 16.55 22.92
C SER A 110 -10.25 16.69 24.38
N THR A 111 -8.96 16.48 24.64
CA THR A 111 -8.40 16.50 25.99
C THR A 111 -8.08 17.92 26.46
N CYS A 112 -7.39 18.71 25.63
CA CYS A 112 -6.97 20.05 26.00
C CYS A 112 -8.05 21.11 25.79
N LYS A 113 -9.13 20.77 25.04
CA LYS A 113 -10.21 21.69 24.63
C LYS A 113 -9.71 23.00 24.01
N ASN A 114 -8.47 23.01 23.53
CA ASN A 114 -7.80 24.18 22.99
C ASN A 114 -7.49 23.94 21.51
N GLY A 115 -7.69 24.97 20.68
CA GLY A 115 -7.53 24.92 19.23
C GLY A 115 -6.22 25.52 18.72
N GLU A 116 -5.51 26.30 19.55
CA GLU A 116 -4.35 27.09 19.10
C GLU A 116 -3.08 26.25 18.86
N ASN A 117 -2.94 25.12 19.56
CA ASN A 117 -1.71 24.31 19.56
C ASN A 117 -1.86 23.01 18.75
N ILE A 118 -2.46 23.09 17.58
CA ILE A 118 -2.69 21.95 16.69
C ILE A 118 -1.93 22.13 15.39
N SER A 119 -1.27 21.06 14.96
CA SER A 119 -0.56 21.00 13.70
C SER A 119 -1.08 19.85 12.85
N THR A 120 -1.22 20.11 11.55
CA THR A 120 -1.52 19.11 10.55
C THR A 120 -0.26 18.33 10.18
N MET A 121 -0.36 17.00 10.12
CA MET A 121 0.69 16.12 9.60
C MET A 121 0.10 15.07 8.67
N LYS A 122 0.91 14.61 7.70
CA LYS A 122 0.53 13.51 6.79
C LYS A 122 1.04 12.19 7.35
N LEU A 123 0.16 11.21 7.46
CA LEU A 123 0.50 9.86 7.91
C LEU A 123 -0.42 8.82 7.24
N PRO A 124 -0.01 7.55 7.12
CA PRO A 124 -0.88 6.50 6.60
C PRO A 124 -2.11 6.33 7.48
N TYR A 125 -3.30 6.15 6.89
CA TYR A 125 -4.53 5.93 7.64
C TYR A 125 -4.42 4.70 8.57
N ALA A 126 -3.72 3.66 8.14
CA ALA A 126 -3.46 2.48 8.97
C ALA A 126 -2.73 2.84 10.29
N CYS A 127 -1.82 3.82 10.26
CA CYS A 127 -1.13 4.30 11.47
C CYS A 127 -2.07 5.08 12.39
N LYS A 128 -2.98 5.90 11.84
CA LYS A 128 -4.06 6.54 12.61
C LYS A 128 -4.93 5.48 13.30
N LEU A 129 -5.32 4.43 12.57
CA LEU A 129 -6.14 3.34 13.11
C LEU A 129 -5.43 2.62 14.26
N LEU A 130 -4.15 2.27 14.09
CA LEU A 130 -3.33 1.66 15.14
C LEU A 130 -3.30 2.51 16.43
N ILE A 131 -3.12 3.82 16.29
CA ILE A 131 -3.15 4.75 17.42
C ILE A 131 -4.50 4.70 18.15
N GLN A 132 -5.61 4.63 17.41
CA GLN A 132 -6.96 4.55 17.98
C GLN A 132 -7.22 3.19 18.66
N GLU A 133 -6.70 2.09 18.10
CA GLU A 133 -6.79 0.76 18.70
C GLU A 133 -5.96 0.65 19.99
N LEU A 134 -4.79 1.29 20.05
CA LEU A 134 -4.02 1.39 21.29
C LEU A 134 -4.79 2.19 22.37
N GLN A 135 -5.42 3.30 21.96
CA GLN A 135 -6.23 4.12 22.87
C GLN A 135 -7.44 3.37 23.44
N SER A 136 -8.07 2.48 22.67
CA SER A 136 -9.19 1.66 23.18
C SER A 136 -8.74 0.62 24.21
N MET A 137 -7.46 0.23 24.18
CA MET A 137 -6.83 -0.64 25.17
C MET A 137 -6.22 0.13 26.37
N ASN A 138 -6.59 1.41 26.56
CA ASN A 138 -6.02 2.30 27.59
C ASN A 138 -4.51 2.55 27.45
N ILE A 139 -3.93 2.31 26.28
CA ILE A 139 -2.55 2.70 25.96
C ILE A 139 -2.62 4.08 25.31
N ILE A 140 -1.91 5.06 25.87
CA ILE A 140 -1.94 6.45 25.38
C ILE A 140 -0.66 6.75 24.57
N PRO A 141 -0.64 6.48 23.25
CA PRO A 141 0.46 6.89 22.40
C PRO A 141 0.46 8.41 22.25
N ARG A 142 1.53 9.07 22.71
CA ARG A 142 1.72 10.52 22.57
C ARG A 142 2.76 10.81 21.49
N LEU A 143 2.34 11.54 20.47
CA LEU A 143 3.21 12.00 19.40
C LEU A 143 3.93 13.28 19.85
N LYS A 144 5.27 13.23 19.91
CA LYS A 144 6.11 14.41 20.09
C LYS A 144 6.46 14.97 18.72
N LEU A 145 6.06 16.21 18.47
CA LEU A 145 6.33 16.90 17.22
C LEU A 145 7.62 17.68 17.38
N SER A 146 8.59 17.44 16.50
CA SER A 146 9.74 18.31 16.29
C SER A 146 9.47 19.18 15.08
N GLU A 147 10.02 20.39 15.10
CA GLU A 147 10.08 21.22 13.89
C GLU A 147 11.04 20.55 12.90
N ALA A 148 10.70 20.63 11.61
CA ALA A 148 11.46 20.03 10.51
C ALA A 148 12.60 20.95 10.08
#